data_AF-A0A452XCS7-F1
#
_entry.id   AF-A0A452XCS7-F1
#
_cell.length_a   1.000
_cell.length_b   1.000
_cell.length_c   1.000
_cell.angle_alpha   90.00
_cell.angle_beta   90.00
_cell.angle_gamma   90.00
#
_symmetry.space_group_name_H-M   'P 1'
#
loop_
_entity.id
_entity.type
_entity.pdbx_description
1 polymer ?
#
loop_
_entity_poly.entity_id
_entity_poly.type
_entity_poly.pdbx_seq_one_letter_code
_entity_poly.pdbx_strand_id
1 'polypeptide(L)' 'MSSSDDLAGGKKTSWPEVVGLTIKEAKEIILKDKPDADIVTVPVGSAVTEDLRPNRVRIFVGTVA' A
#
# COMPACT_ATOMS: atom_id res chain seq x y z
N MET A 1 -20.75 5.74 7.71
CA MET A 1 -19.36 6.21 7.54
C MET A 1 -18.64 5.86 8.83
N SER A 2 -17.94 4.74 8.90
CA SER A 2 -17.23 4.32 10.11
C SER A 2 -15.77 4.68 9.95
N SER A 3 -15.39 5.80 10.56
CA SER A 3 -14.00 6.07 10.90
C SER A 3 -13.67 5.15 12.06
N SER A 4 -12.75 4.22 11.86
CA SER A 4 -12.19 3.42 12.95
C SER A 4 -10.69 3.67 12.97
N ASP A 5 -10.34 4.70 13.72
CA ASP A 5 -9.02 4.76 14.35
C ASP A 5 -9.07 3.94 15.64
N ASP A 6 -8.00 3.16 15.83
CA ASP A 6 -7.51 2.52 17.05
C ASP A 6 -8.17 1.24 17.59
N LEU A 7 -7.52 0.10 17.28
CA LEU A 7 -7.34 -1.02 18.19
C LEU A 7 -5.86 -1.48 18.21
N ALA A 8 -5.17 -1.13 19.29
CA ALA A 8 -4.12 -1.86 20.00
C ALA A 8 -3.28 -2.90 19.21
N GLY A 9 -2.00 -2.62 18.95
CA GLY A 9 -0.99 -3.63 18.59
C GLY A 9 -1.11 -4.28 17.20
N GLY A 10 -2.08 -3.88 16.38
CA GLY A 10 -2.24 -4.34 15.01
C GLY A 10 -1.26 -3.64 14.07
N LYS A 11 -0.44 -4.41 13.33
CA LYS A 11 0.44 -3.88 12.29
C LYS A 11 -0.38 -3.06 11.29
N LYS A 12 0.09 -1.87 10.91
CA LYS A 12 -0.53 -1.05 9.86
C LYS A 12 -0.58 -1.85 8.54
N THR A 13 -1.74 -1.85 7.89
CA THR A 13 -2.01 -2.65 6.67
C THR A 13 -2.51 -1.81 5.49
N SER A 14 -2.81 -0.54 5.71
CA SER A 14 -3.25 0.41 4.68
C SER A 14 -2.53 1.74 4.82
N TRP A 15 -2.32 2.41 3.68
CA TRP A 15 -1.61 3.68 3.56
C TRP A 15 -2.38 4.62 2.62
N PRO A 16 -3.58 5.09 2.99
CA PRO A 16 -4.33 6.03 2.15
C PRO A 16 -3.56 7.34 1.88
N GLU A 17 -2.67 7.74 2.79
CA GLU A 17 -1.85 8.95 2.69
C GLU A 17 -0.79 8.92 1.58
N VAL A 18 -0.48 7.74 1.02
CA VAL A 18 0.50 7.64 -0.09
C VAL A 18 -0.12 7.91 -1.46
N VAL A 19 -1.44 8.05 -1.55
CA VAL A 19 -2.13 8.37 -2.80
C VAL A 19 -1.74 9.79 -3.24
N GLY A 20 -1.27 9.91 -4.48
CA GLY A 20 -0.79 11.19 -5.04
C GLY A 20 0.70 11.45 -4.81
N LEU A 21 1.39 10.64 -4.01
CA LEU A 21 2.84 10.70 -3.87
C LEU A 21 3.54 9.98 -5.02
N THR A 22 4.84 10.27 -5.17
CA THR A 22 5.69 9.49 -6.06
C THR A 22 5.86 8.06 -5.53
N ILE A 23 6.16 7.12 -6.42
CA ILE A 23 6.45 5.72 -6.06
C ILE A 23 7.55 5.64 -4.99
N LYS A 24 8.55 6.53 -5.07
CA LYS A 24 9.67 6.54 -4.13
C LYS A 24 9.22 6.93 -2.72
N GLU A 25 8.48 8.03 -2.59
CA GLU A 25 7.96 8.49 -1.30
C GLU A 25 6.98 7.49 -0.69
N ALA A 26 6.09 6.92 -1.52
CA ALA A 26 5.15 5.89 -1.07
C ALA A 26 5.89 4.67 -0.50
N LYS A 27 6.96 4.21 -1.17
CA LYS A 27 7.79 3.10 -0.70
C LYS A 27 8.46 3.41 0.64
N GLU A 28 9.01 4.60 0.80
CA GLU A 28 9.68 5.02 2.04
C GLU A 28 8.70 5.02 3.23
N ILE A 29 7.48 5.54 3.03
CA ILE A 29 6.44 5.54 4.07
C ILE A 29 6.01 4.11 4.43
N ILE A 30 5.73 3.27 3.43
CA ILE A 30 5.29 1.89 3.66
C ILE A 30 6.37 1.07 4.38
N LEU A 31 7.64 1.17 3.95
CA LEU A 31 8.75 0.42 4.57
C LEU A 31 9.05 0.88 6.00
N LYS A 32 8.82 2.16 6.31
CA LYS A 32 8.96 2.69 7.67
C LYS A 32 7.97 2.06 8.63
N ASP A 33 6.72 1.88 8.19
CA ASP A 33 5.66 1.28 9.01
C ASP A 33 5.67 -0.25 8.97
N LYS A 34 6.07 -0.84 7.84
CA LYS A 34 6.13 -2.28 7.58
C LYS A 34 7.44 -2.64 6.87
N PRO A 35 8.54 -2.87 7.61
CA PRO A 35 9.85 -3.15 7.04
C PRO A 35 9.95 -4.52 6.34
N ASP A 36 9.03 -5.44 6.65
CA ASP A 36 8.90 -6.76 6.00
C ASP A 36 7.95 -6.75 4.79
N ALA A 37 7.55 -5.57 4.30
CA ALA A 37 6.67 -5.44 3.15
C ALA A 37 7.35 -5.82 1.83
N ASP A 38 6.74 -6.73 1.09
CA ASP A 38 7.04 -7.01 -0.31
C ASP A 38 6.25 -6.01 -1.19
N ILE A 39 6.92 -4.93 -1.61
CA ILE A 39 6.28 -3.85 -2.36
C ILE A 39 6.35 -4.11 -3.86
N VAL A 40 5.17 -4.22 -4.48
CA VAL A 40 5.03 -4.41 -5.93
C VAL A 40 4.32 -3.21 -6.54
N THR A 41 4.93 -2.58 -7.54
CA THR A 41 4.32 -1.50 -8.33
C THR A 41 3.59 -2.08 -9.53
N VAL A 42 2.34 -1.72 -9.71
CA VAL A 42 1.47 -2.28 -10.75
C VAL A 42 0.74 -1.14 -11.46
N PRO A 43 0.72 -1.07 -12.80
CA PRO A 43 -0.13 -0.12 -13.52
C PRO A 43 -1.61 -0.37 -13.22
N VAL A 44 -2.39 0.70 -13.01
CA VAL A 44 -3.85 0.59 -12.85
C VAL A 44 -4.45 -0.19 -14.03
N GLY A 45 -5.37 -1.11 -13.74
CA GLY A 45 -6.02 -1.96 -14.74
C GLY A 45 -5.26 -3.23 -15.13
N SER A 46 -4.03 -3.43 -14.64
CA SER A 46 -3.30 -4.68 -14.85
C SER A 46 -3.91 -5.83 -14.06
N ALA A 47 -4.00 -7.01 -14.66
CA ALA A 47 -4.40 -8.22 -13.97
C ALA A 47 -3.38 -8.60 -12.90
N VAL A 48 -3.87 -9.04 -11.73
CA VAL A 48 -3.04 -9.45 -10.60
C VAL A 48 -3.56 -10.77 -10.05
N THR A 49 -2.69 -11.51 -9.37
CA THR A 49 -3.10 -12.76 -8.71
C THR A 49 -4.08 -12.48 -7.56
N GLU A 50 -5.11 -13.31 -7.45
CA GLU A 50 -6.18 -13.24 -6.42
C GLU A 50 -5.80 -14.01 -5.14
N ASP A 51 -4.51 -14.05 -4.80
CA ASP A 51 -4.00 -14.70 -3.59
C ASP A 51 -3.82 -13.71 -2.43
N LEU A 52 -4.09 -14.16 -1.20
CA LEU A 52 -3.87 -13.37 0.00
C LEU A 52 -2.43 -13.56 0.51
N ARG A 53 -1.61 -12.51 0.45
CA ARG A 53 -0.25 -12.47 1.02
C ARG A 53 -0.15 -11.32 2.02
N PRO A 54 -0.15 -11.57 3.35
CA PRO A 54 -0.14 -10.52 4.37
C PRO A 54 1.06 -9.58 4.32
N ASN A 55 2.16 -10.02 3.71
CA ASN A 55 3.37 -9.20 3.55
C ASN A 55 3.40 -8.39 2.26
N ARG A 56 2.53 -8.65 1.29
CA ARG A 56 2.60 -8.00 -0.03
C ARG A 56 1.76 -6.73 -0.04
N VAL A 57 2.39 -5.62 -0.44
CA VAL A 57 1.73 -4.32 -0.66
C VAL A 57 1.80 -4.00 -2.15
N ARG A 58 0.65 -3.89 -2.81
CA ARG A 58 0.56 -3.49 -4.22
C ARG A 58 0.27 -2.00 -4.33
N ILE A 59 1.17 -1.25 -4.95
CA ILE A 59 0.99 0.17 -5.27
C ILE A 59 0.48 0.25 -6.71
N PHE A 60 -0.78 0.66 -6.88
CA PHE A 60 -1.34 0.89 -8.20
C PHE A 60 -1.02 2.29 -8.69
N VAL A 61 -0.35 2.37 -9.84
CA VAL A 61 0.11 3.64 -10.42
C VAL A 61 -0.70 3.93 -11.68
N GLY A 62 -1.38 5.06 -11.70
CA GLY A 62 -2.00 5.59 -12.91
C GLY A 62 -0.99 6.47 -13.66
N THR A 63 -1.05 6.45 -14.99
CA THR A 63 -0.44 7.51 -15.79
C THR A 63 -1.37 8.73 -15.75
N VAL A 64 -0.89 9.86 -15.24
CA VAL A 64 -1.54 11.15 -15.50
C VAL A 64 -1.25 11.46 -16.97
N ALA A 65 -2.27 11.36 -17.81
CA ALA A 65 -2.20 11.76 -19.21
C ALA A 65 -2.20 13.29 -19.34
#